data_AF-A0A368JNC5-F1
#
_entry.id   AF-A0A368JNC5-F1
#
_cell.length_a   1.000
_cell.length_b   1.000
_cell.length_c   1.000
_cell.angle_alpha   90.00
_cell.angle_beta   90.00
_cell.angle_gamma   90.00
#
_symmetry.space_group_name_H-M   'P 1'
#
loop_
_entity.id
_entity.type
_entity.pdbx_description
1 polymer ?
#
loop_
_entity_poly.entity_id
_entity_poly.type
_entity_poly.pdbx_seq_one_letter_code
_entity_poly.pdbx_strand_id
1 'polypeptide(L)'
;MRSMKKNTATAFLFFLSLWGGSPAVWAQQRFTRGDSTAFIVNCHTALEDYTSALNAAGFYCQSQGEFNSKQQILIAQSFAGKETFVFSDLMGESYPVEQYSQQFRLFKGNAETNLDREKYLLSRNKEGKLVMVTYVTQTTEFNKPGTARTKRTTPLAIHFSFDILTGSSGFEPQNYRIVKIEKAAVIPPQAVSFPVDVNLFELRQRERSLSWAVYRLAKSITEKLPDKSKPVVVRKFSYDNSQLTNAFSDQLVNELRQRLKTDEGLSVVADDPAQGLGIRGSYRQRGGQVEIMTELFDPATDNSFAKLTPNLDLPVTWVQEKGLQLKPEQNDEVIATQQTITGGAPPASAPPVEAKTEPFQITMKASGTARKNLEFWEKDTMTVQIRVNKPGHVRLLYVQTNGEVALLWNDFEIKPGQENKDIVFPDQFECIPPFGQETLIAAASTTRFCTVETKPNEHGADIIVGTLKDALKNARCVDRGMARLPQLAETRLVLTTRSAVAQRTK
;
A
#
# COMPACT_ATOMS: atom_id res chain seq x y z
N MET A 1 -47.78 -1.77 57.87
CA MET A 1 -48.50 -1.71 56.56
C MET A 1 -48.23 -0.34 55.98
N ARG A 2 -47.80 -0.06 54.73
CA ARG A 2 -47.40 -0.79 53.49
C ARG A 2 -46.27 0.10 52.85
N SER A 3 -45.38 -0.30 51.93
CA SER A 3 -45.21 -1.53 51.14
C SER A 3 -43.71 -1.78 50.80
N MET A 4 -43.43 -2.63 49.81
CA MET A 4 -42.11 -3.04 49.26
C MET A 4 -41.39 -1.99 48.38
N LYS A 5 -40.08 -2.20 48.17
CA LYS A 5 -39.51 -2.45 46.82
C LYS A 5 -38.22 -3.28 46.88
N LYS A 6 -38.09 -4.27 45.99
CA LYS A 6 -36.83 -4.97 45.65
C LYS A 6 -36.19 -4.29 44.44
N ASN A 7 -34.90 -4.51 44.21
CA ASN A 7 -34.34 -4.56 42.86
C ASN A 7 -33.20 -5.60 42.79
N THR A 8 -33.25 -6.46 41.78
CA THR A 8 -32.22 -7.47 41.44
C THR A 8 -31.67 -7.12 40.08
N ALA A 9 -30.34 -7.15 39.92
CA ALA A 9 -29.69 -7.00 38.63
C ALA A 9 -29.40 -8.38 38.02
N THR A 10 -29.83 -8.59 36.78
CA THR A 10 -29.58 -9.81 36.01
C THR A 10 -28.78 -9.45 34.76
N ALA A 11 -27.65 -10.12 34.53
CA ALA A 11 -26.89 -9.98 33.30
C ALA A 11 -27.59 -10.70 32.14
N PHE A 12 -27.47 -10.17 30.93
CA PHE A 12 -27.84 -10.89 29.71
C PHE A 12 -26.73 -10.77 28.66
N LEU A 13 -26.19 -11.91 28.27
CA LEU A 13 -25.36 -12.08 27.09
C LEU A 13 -26.27 -12.12 25.85
N PHE A 14 -25.80 -11.55 24.74
CA PHE A 14 -26.29 -11.92 23.42
C PHE A 14 -25.11 -12.12 22.47
N PHE A 15 -25.11 -13.28 21.82
CA PHE A 15 -24.23 -13.63 20.71
C PHE A 15 -25.15 -14.00 19.57
N LEU A 16 -25.06 -13.29 18.44
CA LEU A 16 -25.57 -13.78 17.16
C LEU A 16 -24.83 -13.09 16.03
N SER A 17 -24.46 -13.89 15.05
CA SER A 17 -23.56 -13.58 13.95
C SER A 17 -24.33 -13.29 12.65
N LEU A 18 -23.55 -12.93 11.61
CA LEU A 18 -23.83 -12.98 10.18
C LEU A 18 -24.20 -11.66 9.47
N TRP A 19 -23.43 -11.40 8.40
CA TRP A 19 -23.73 -10.52 7.27
C TRP A 19 -23.88 -9.02 7.56
N GLY A 20 -22.73 -8.37 7.81
CA GLY A 20 -22.53 -6.94 7.54
C GLY A 20 -21.32 -6.75 6.62
N GLY A 21 -21.55 -6.28 5.39
CA GLY A 21 -20.47 -5.98 4.45
C GLY A 21 -19.58 -4.87 5.00
N SER A 22 -18.26 -5.10 5.01
CA SER A 22 -17.25 -4.33 5.76
C SER A 22 -17.33 -2.81 5.60
N PRO A 23 -17.81 -2.04 6.62
CA PRO A 23 -17.77 -0.58 6.58
C PRO A 23 -16.34 -0.03 6.81
N ALA A 24 -15.43 -0.88 7.29
CA ALA A 24 -14.15 -0.49 7.89
C ALA A 24 -13.04 -0.05 6.91
N VAL A 25 -13.19 -0.25 5.59
CA VAL A 25 -12.12 0.07 4.62
C VAL A 25 -11.93 1.58 4.44
N TRP A 26 -12.99 2.37 4.61
CA TRP A 26 -12.99 3.79 4.24
C TRP A 26 -12.42 4.73 5.30
N ALA A 27 -12.27 4.29 6.56
CA ALA A 27 -11.99 5.16 7.70
C ALA A 27 -10.62 5.88 7.66
N GLN A 28 -9.68 5.43 6.83
CA GLN A 28 -8.33 6.02 6.70
C GLN A 28 -8.00 6.55 5.29
N GLN A 29 -8.96 6.52 4.36
CA GLN A 29 -8.68 6.79 2.95
C GLN A 29 -8.51 8.29 2.69
N ARG A 30 -7.29 8.68 2.31
CA ARG A 30 -6.94 10.05 1.91
C ARG A 30 -7.19 10.23 0.42
N PHE A 31 -8.08 11.15 0.06
CA PHE A 31 -8.31 11.56 -1.32
C PHE A 31 -7.17 12.43 -1.84
N THR A 32 -6.85 12.33 -3.14
CA THR A 32 -5.94 13.30 -3.77
C THR A 32 -6.65 14.65 -3.99
N ARG A 33 -5.92 15.68 -4.45
CA ARG A 33 -6.57 16.95 -4.81
C ARG A 33 -7.48 16.74 -6.01
N GLY A 34 -7.05 15.99 -7.04
CA GLY A 34 -7.85 15.62 -8.21
C GLY A 34 -9.06 14.73 -7.90
N ASP A 35 -9.01 13.90 -6.85
CA ASP A 35 -10.23 13.24 -6.35
C ASP A 35 -11.18 14.27 -5.73
N SER A 36 -10.66 15.16 -4.88
CA SER A 36 -11.44 16.19 -4.19
C SER A 36 -12.05 17.23 -5.15
N THR A 37 -11.29 17.68 -6.14
CA THR A 37 -11.73 18.55 -7.24
C THR A 37 -12.82 17.88 -8.06
N ALA A 38 -12.70 16.57 -8.38
CA ALA A 38 -13.77 15.85 -9.06
C ALA A 38 -15.03 15.73 -8.21
N PHE A 39 -14.90 15.56 -6.89
CA PHE A 39 -16.08 15.60 -6.01
C PHE A 39 -16.79 16.93 -6.16
N ILE A 40 -16.04 18.03 -6.05
CA ILE A 40 -16.54 19.42 -6.15
C ILE A 40 -17.22 19.68 -7.50
N VAL A 41 -16.57 19.37 -8.63
CA VAL A 41 -17.10 19.61 -9.98
C VAL A 41 -18.42 18.87 -10.20
N ASN A 42 -18.50 17.57 -9.90
CA ASN A 42 -19.76 16.82 -10.09
C ASN A 42 -20.89 17.30 -9.16
N CYS A 43 -20.56 17.82 -7.98
CA CYS A 43 -21.55 18.41 -7.06
C CYS A 43 -22.03 19.79 -7.51
N HIS A 44 -21.20 20.56 -8.23
CA HIS A 44 -21.61 21.81 -8.87
C HIS A 44 -22.66 21.50 -9.95
N THR A 45 -22.40 20.55 -10.84
CA THR A 45 -23.37 20.10 -11.86
C THR A 45 -24.67 19.59 -11.21
N ALA A 46 -24.58 18.77 -10.15
CA ALA A 46 -25.77 18.31 -9.42
C ALA A 46 -26.58 19.45 -8.76
N LEU A 47 -25.94 20.61 -8.51
CA LEU A 47 -26.58 21.80 -7.95
C LEU A 47 -27.21 22.70 -9.04
N GLU A 48 -26.60 22.77 -10.22
CA GLU A 48 -27.20 23.34 -11.43
C GLU A 48 -28.49 22.57 -11.80
N ASP A 49 -28.40 21.24 -11.85
CA ASP A 49 -29.53 20.34 -12.13
C ASP A 49 -30.68 20.53 -11.13
N TYR A 50 -30.37 20.62 -9.83
CA TYR A 50 -31.36 20.91 -8.78
C TYR A 50 -32.06 22.26 -9.02
N THR A 51 -31.29 23.33 -9.23
CA THR A 51 -31.85 24.68 -9.41
C THR A 51 -32.75 24.72 -10.66
N SER A 52 -32.29 24.10 -11.75
CA SER A 52 -33.03 23.97 -13.01
C SER A 52 -34.34 23.19 -12.83
N ALA A 53 -34.30 22.01 -12.20
CA ALA A 53 -35.47 21.17 -11.97
C ALA A 53 -36.48 21.80 -11.00
N LEU A 54 -36.02 22.56 -9.99
CA LEU A 54 -36.87 23.30 -9.07
C LEU A 54 -37.63 24.41 -9.80
N ASN A 55 -36.95 25.20 -10.64
CA ASN A 55 -37.57 26.25 -11.45
C ASN A 55 -38.54 25.67 -12.47
N ALA A 56 -38.20 24.53 -13.10
CA ALA A 56 -39.09 23.79 -14.00
C ALA A 56 -40.43 23.43 -13.32
N ALA A 57 -40.39 22.97 -12.06
CA ALA A 57 -41.60 22.66 -11.28
C ALA A 57 -42.33 23.92 -10.76
N GLY A 58 -41.60 24.99 -10.46
CA GLY A 58 -42.15 26.22 -9.88
C GLY A 58 -42.89 27.14 -10.85
N PHE A 59 -42.26 27.42 -12.00
CA PHE A 59 -42.67 28.52 -12.88
C PHE A 59 -43.34 28.06 -14.18
N TYR A 60 -42.92 26.91 -14.73
CA TYR A 60 -43.25 26.52 -16.11
C TYR A 60 -44.47 25.60 -16.25
N CYS A 61 -44.91 24.93 -15.18
CA CYS A 61 -46.00 23.95 -15.25
C CYS A 61 -47.39 24.61 -15.42
N GLN A 62 -48.05 24.28 -16.53
CA GLN A 62 -49.41 24.76 -16.86
C GLN A 62 -50.51 23.96 -16.16
N SER A 63 -50.24 22.69 -15.80
CA SER A 63 -51.22 21.79 -15.20
C SER A 63 -50.74 21.12 -13.91
N GLN A 64 -51.65 20.56 -13.13
CA GLN A 64 -51.31 19.76 -11.95
C GLN A 64 -50.57 18.47 -12.31
N GLY A 65 -50.96 17.80 -13.40
CA GLY A 65 -50.31 16.56 -13.85
C GLY A 65 -48.86 16.78 -14.28
N GLU A 66 -48.62 17.89 -15.00
CA GLU A 66 -47.27 18.30 -15.39
C GLU A 66 -46.40 18.61 -14.16
N PHE A 67 -46.92 19.36 -13.20
CA PHE A 67 -46.22 19.63 -11.94
C PHE A 67 -45.87 18.35 -11.18
N ASN A 68 -46.84 17.44 -11.01
CA ASN A 68 -46.60 16.16 -10.31
C ASN A 68 -45.47 15.36 -10.99
N SER A 69 -45.41 15.38 -12.33
CA SER A 69 -44.32 14.75 -13.10
C SER A 69 -42.97 15.45 -12.87
N LYS A 70 -42.90 16.78 -12.99
CA LYS A 70 -41.66 17.56 -12.74
C LYS A 70 -41.18 17.43 -11.28
N GLN A 71 -42.10 17.37 -10.33
CA GLN A 71 -41.82 17.13 -8.91
C GLN A 71 -41.22 15.74 -8.67
N GLN A 72 -41.75 14.69 -9.30
CA GLN A 72 -41.17 13.34 -9.22
C GLN A 72 -39.76 13.30 -9.81
N ILE A 73 -39.53 13.98 -10.94
CA ILE A 73 -38.21 14.10 -11.57
C ILE A 73 -37.22 14.82 -10.64
N LEU A 74 -37.58 15.99 -10.11
CA LEU A 74 -36.78 16.76 -9.13
C LEU A 74 -36.37 15.89 -7.93
N ILE A 75 -37.33 15.17 -7.32
CA ILE A 75 -37.04 14.32 -6.15
C ILE A 75 -36.13 13.15 -6.55
N ALA A 76 -36.42 12.43 -7.63
CA ALA A 76 -35.66 11.25 -8.04
C ALA A 76 -34.23 11.55 -8.52
N GLN A 77 -34.03 12.72 -9.13
CA GLN A 77 -32.71 13.16 -9.62
C GLN A 77 -31.88 13.84 -8.53
N SER A 78 -32.47 14.78 -7.77
CA SER A 78 -31.69 15.64 -6.87
C SER A 78 -31.67 15.16 -5.42
N PHE A 79 -32.65 14.38 -4.94
CA PHE A 79 -32.83 14.13 -3.50
C PHE A 79 -32.72 12.66 -3.11
N ALA A 80 -32.21 12.40 -1.90
CA ALA A 80 -32.08 11.03 -1.38
C ALA A 80 -33.44 10.37 -1.07
N GLY A 81 -34.49 11.17 -0.91
CA GLY A 81 -35.87 10.70 -0.74
C GLY A 81 -36.85 11.85 -0.50
N LYS A 82 -38.15 11.54 -0.54
CA LYS A 82 -39.27 12.51 -0.37
C LYS A 82 -39.26 13.23 0.99
N GLU A 83 -38.79 12.53 2.03
CA GLU A 83 -38.64 13.03 3.39
C GLU A 83 -37.41 13.93 3.59
N THR A 84 -36.67 14.27 2.51
CA THR A 84 -35.53 15.17 2.63
C THR A 84 -36.00 16.57 2.99
N PHE A 85 -35.51 17.11 4.12
CA PHE A 85 -35.87 18.44 4.58
C PHE A 85 -35.09 19.54 3.83
N VAL A 86 -35.83 20.54 3.38
CA VAL A 86 -35.36 21.73 2.66
C VAL A 86 -35.80 22.98 3.40
N PHE A 87 -34.85 23.87 3.72
CA PHE A 87 -35.15 25.21 4.22
C PHE A 87 -35.87 26.04 3.15
N SER A 88 -37.10 26.47 3.46
CA SER A 88 -37.96 27.22 2.55
C SER A 88 -37.72 28.72 2.69
N ASP A 89 -37.08 29.33 1.68
CA ASP A 89 -36.94 30.78 1.58
C ASP A 89 -38.28 31.54 1.56
N LEU A 90 -39.37 30.85 1.24
CA LEU A 90 -40.72 31.40 1.13
C LEU A 90 -41.34 31.62 2.52
N MET A 91 -41.05 30.72 3.46
CA MET A 91 -41.68 30.63 4.78
C MET A 91 -40.71 30.93 5.93
N GLY A 92 -39.41 30.64 5.78
CA GLY A 92 -38.39 30.79 6.83
C GLY A 92 -38.18 29.56 7.72
N GLU A 93 -38.73 28.41 7.33
CA GLU A 93 -38.72 27.14 8.07
C GLU A 93 -38.38 25.97 7.13
N SER A 94 -38.07 24.79 7.66
CA SER A 94 -37.75 23.60 6.86
C SER A 94 -38.94 22.68 6.66
N TYR A 95 -39.14 22.21 5.42
CA TYR A 95 -40.23 21.29 5.04
C TYR A 95 -39.67 20.10 4.25
N PRO A 96 -40.34 18.93 4.21
CA PRO A 96 -40.04 17.88 3.25
C PRO A 96 -40.07 18.41 1.81
N VAL A 97 -39.18 17.93 0.94
CA VAL A 97 -39.02 18.45 -0.44
C VAL A 97 -40.31 18.43 -1.26
N GLU A 98 -41.19 17.45 -1.04
CA GLU A 98 -42.51 17.37 -1.68
C GLU A 98 -43.42 18.56 -1.29
N GLN A 99 -43.44 18.93 0.00
CA GLN A 99 -44.19 20.10 0.47
C GLN A 99 -43.52 21.41 0.05
N TYR A 100 -42.18 21.48 0.11
CA TYR A 100 -41.43 22.66 -0.34
C TYR A 100 -41.70 22.99 -1.82
N SER A 101 -41.63 22.00 -2.71
CA SER A 101 -41.88 22.20 -4.14
C SER A 101 -43.35 22.57 -4.45
N GLN A 102 -44.31 22.06 -3.67
CA GLN A 102 -45.72 22.52 -3.74
C GLN A 102 -45.85 23.99 -3.34
N GLN A 103 -45.25 24.41 -2.21
CA GLN A 103 -45.19 25.82 -1.81
C GLN A 103 -44.53 26.67 -2.90
N PHE A 104 -43.39 26.21 -3.44
CA PHE A 104 -42.63 26.90 -4.47
C PHE A 104 -43.47 27.18 -5.72
N ARG A 105 -44.25 26.20 -6.21
CA ARG A 105 -45.20 26.43 -7.31
C ARG A 105 -46.37 27.34 -6.92
N LEU A 106 -46.98 27.16 -5.74
CA LEU A 106 -48.10 28.00 -5.27
C LEU A 106 -47.69 29.47 -5.19
N PHE A 107 -46.46 29.74 -4.78
CA PHE A 107 -45.87 31.08 -4.71
C PHE A 107 -45.21 31.54 -6.02
N LYS A 108 -45.34 30.80 -7.12
CA LYS A 108 -44.69 31.07 -8.43
C LYS A 108 -43.20 31.41 -8.27
N GLY A 109 -42.52 30.60 -7.49
CA GLY A 109 -41.11 30.74 -7.15
C GLY A 109 -40.20 30.62 -8.37
N ASN A 110 -39.14 31.42 -8.36
CA ASN A 110 -37.98 31.30 -9.24
C ASN A 110 -36.73 31.47 -8.38
N ALA A 111 -35.82 30.51 -8.41
CA ALA A 111 -34.60 30.46 -7.61
C ALA A 111 -33.36 30.59 -8.49
N GLU A 112 -32.44 31.44 -8.06
CA GLU A 112 -31.15 31.66 -8.70
C GLU A 112 -30.06 31.38 -7.66
N THR A 113 -29.24 30.37 -7.89
CA THR A 113 -28.12 30.02 -7.00
C THR A 113 -26.85 30.68 -7.54
N ASN A 114 -26.17 31.49 -6.74
CA ASN A 114 -24.88 32.05 -7.14
C ASN A 114 -23.80 30.95 -7.06
N LEU A 115 -23.27 30.59 -8.23
CA LEU A 115 -22.26 29.54 -8.45
C LEU A 115 -20.90 30.13 -8.90
N ASP A 116 -20.62 31.39 -8.55
CA ASP A 116 -19.30 32.03 -8.73
C ASP A 116 -18.50 32.11 -7.42
N ARG A 117 -19.14 31.79 -6.28
CA ARG A 117 -18.66 32.11 -4.92
C ARG A 117 -18.92 31.01 -3.91
N GLU A 118 -19.42 29.88 -4.35
CA GLU A 118 -19.70 28.74 -3.52
C GLU A 118 -18.43 28.11 -2.96
N LYS A 119 -18.60 27.49 -1.80
CA LYS A 119 -17.52 26.78 -1.11
C LYS A 119 -17.98 25.39 -0.73
N TYR A 120 -17.04 24.46 -0.71
CA TYR A 120 -17.29 23.04 -0.47
C TYR A 120 -16.55 22.57 0.77
N LEU A 121 -17.19 21.69 1.54
CA LEU A 121 -16.58 20.98 2.64
C LEU A 121 -16.84 19.49 2.50
N LEU A 122 -15.82 18.74 2.07
CA LEU A 122 -15.84 17.29 2.12
C LEU A 122 -15.63 16.81 3.56
N SER A 123 -16.55 16.01 4.06
CA SER A 123 -16.57 15.52 5.45
C SER A 123 -17.16 14.11 5.53
N ARG A 124 -17.23 13.54 6.74
CA ARG A 124 -17.97 12.30 7.01
C ARG A 124 -19.09 12.57 8.00
N ASN A 125 -20.25 11.95 7.77
CA ASN A 125 -21.36 11.99 8.73
C ASN A 125 -21.08 11.10 9.95
N LYS A 126 -22.03 11.05 10.90
CA LYS A 126 -21.92 10.21 12.12
C LYS A 126 -21.80 8.70 11.85
N GLU A 127 -22.21 8.24 10.67
CA GLU A 127 -22.15 6.84 10.22
C GLU A 127 -20.85 6.55 9.44
N GLY A 128 -20.00 7.56 9.22
CA GLY A 128 -18.77 7.46 8.44
C GLY A 128 -18.96 7.57 6.92
N LYS A 129 -20.20 7.69 6.40
CA LYS A 129 -20.45 7.96 4.97
C LYS A 129 -19.91 9.34 4.61
N LEU A 130 -19.30 9.45 3.43
CA LEU A 130 -18.83 10.74 2.93
C LEU A 130 -20.02 11.62 2.54
N VAL A 131 -19.93 12.87 2.96
CA VAL A 131 -20.90 13.93 2.70
C VAL A 131 -20.12 15.16 2.28
N MET A 132 -20.56 15.81 1.22
CA MET A 132 -20.04 17.13 0.86
C MET A 132 -21.09 18.18 1.12
N VAL A 133 -20.70 19.23 1.84
CA VAL A 133 -21.57 20.38 2.11
C VAL A 133 -21.15 21.50 1.17
N THR A 134 -22.09 21.94 0.32
CA THR A 134 -21.91 23.11 -0.56
C THR A 134 -22.57 24.31 0.09
N TYR A 135 -21.80 25.38 0.29
CA TYR A 135 -22.24 26.66 0.83
C TYR A 135 -22.48 27.62 -0.31
N VAL A 136 -23.75 27.98 -0.55
CA VAL A 136 -24.18 28.85 -1.65
C VAL A 136 -25.00 30.02 -1.16
N THR A 137 -25.19 31.01 -2.03
CA THR A 137 -26.20 32.04 -1.84
C THR A 137 -27.32 31.82 -2.84
N GLN A 138 -28.52 31.48 -2.36
CA GLN A 138 -29.71 31.35 -3.20
C GLN A 138 -30.53 32.63 -3.13
N THR A 139 -30.97 33.13 -4.28
CA THR A 139 -31.89 34.25 -4.40
C THR A 139 -33.21 33.76 -4.96
N THR A 140 -34.27 33.84 -4.17
CA THR A 140 -35.61 33.38 -4.55
C THR A 140 -36.54 34.57 -4.76
N GLU A 141 -37.13 34.67 -5.95
CA GLU A 141 -38.20 35.59 -6.30
C GLU A 141 -39.55 34.86 -6.27
N PHE A 142 -40.55 35.40 -5.57
CA PHE A 142 -41.85 34.75 -5.39
C PHE A 142 -42.99 35.74 -5.17
N ASN A 143 -44.23 35.30 -5.44
CA ASN A 143 -45.47 36.06 -5.30
C ASN A 143 -46.36 35.40 -4.24
N LYS A 144 -46.52 36.00 -3.06
CA LYS A 144 -47.55 35.54 -2.11
C LYS A 144 -48.93 36.00 -2.60
N PRO A 145 -49.98 35.15 -2.52
CA PRO A 145 -51.33 35.56 -2.90
C PRO A 145 -51.74 36.84 -2.17
N GLY A 146 -52.14 37.87 -2.92
CA GLY A 146 -52.52 39.17 -2.39
C GLY A 146 -51.37 40.11 -2.01
N THR A 147 -50.10 39.77 -2.27
CA THR A 147 -48.95 40.67 -2.01
C THR A 147 -48.18 41.02 -3.28
N ALA A 148 -47.36 42.06 -3.20
CA ALA A 148 -46.34 42.35 -4.21
C ALA A 148 -45.29 41.22 -4.31
N ARG A 149 -44.60 41.16 -5.45
CA ARG A 149 -43.47 40.25 -5.70
C ARG A 149 -42.36 40.51 -4.70
N THR A 150 -41.93 39.46 -4.01
CA THR A 150 -40.86 39.51 -3.01
C THR A 150 -39.60 38.85 -3.58
N LYS A 151 -38.43 39.44 -3.32
CA LYS A 151 -37.12 38.86 -3.59
C LYS A 151 -36.40 38.65 -2.26
N ARG A 152 -35.88 37.45 -2.00
CA ARG A 152 -35.12 37.12 -0.79
C ARG A 152 -33.83 36.41 -1.17
N THR A 153 -32.73 36.83 -0.56
CA THR A 153 -31.42 36.20 -0.72
C THR A 153 -31.02 35.54 0.60
N THR A 154 -30.70 34.24 0.55
CA THR A 154 -30.41 33.42 1.72
C THR A 154 -29.10 32.64 1.52
N PRO A 155 -28.19 32.66 2.51
CA PRO A 155 -27.06 31.73 2.53
C PRO A 155 -27.55 30.33 2.92
N LEU A 156 -27.24 29.32 2.11
CA LEU A 156 -27.65 27.92 2.31
C LEU A 156 -26.44 27.00 2.44
N ALA A 157 -26.60 25.94 3.23
CA ALA A 157 -25.73 24.77 3.28
C ALA A 157 -26.50 23.58 2.72
N ILE A 158 -26.04 23.06 1.58
CA ILE A 158 -26.65 21.96 0.85
C ILE A 158 -25.78 20.72 1.07
N HIS A 159 -26.33 19.72 1.74
CA HIS A 159 -25.63 18.49 2.09
C HIS A 159 -25.89 17.44 1.03
N PHE A 160 -24.84 17.03 0.31
CA PHE A 160 -24.88 15.95 -0.66
C PHE A 160 -24.27 14.67 -0.07
N SER A 161 -24.98 13.57 -0.25
CA SER A 161 -24.38 12.23 -0.22
C SER A 161 -24.15 11.75 -1.64
N PHE A 162 -23.19 10.85 -1.81
CA PHE A 162 -22.86 10.20 -3.06
C PHE A 162 -22.25 8.83 -2.76
N ASP A 163 -22.19 7.99 -3.78
CA ASP A 163 -21.48 6.71 -3.74
C ASP A 163 -20.11 6.90 -4.38
N ILE A 164 -19.15 6.05 -4.03
CA ILE A 164 -17.78 6.14 -4.57
C ILE A 164 -17.42 4.79 -5.18
N LEU A 165 -17.13 4.81 -6.48
CA LEU A 165 -16.55 3.68 -7.18
C LEU A 165 -15.04 3.89 -7.34
N THR A 166 -14.29 2.80 -7.37
CA THR A 166 -12.89 2.79 -7.79
C THR A 166 -12.82 2.51 -9.29
N GLY A 167 -12.75 3.57 -10.10
CA GLY A 167 -12.46 3.49 -11.53
C GLY A 167 -10.97 3.48 -11.83
N SER A 168 -10.61 3.32 -13.11
CA SER A 168 -9.21 3.38 -13.58
C SER A 168 -8.59 4.75 -13.36
N SER A 169 -9.39 5.83 -13.44
CA SER A 169 -8.96 7.20 -13.21
C SER A 169 -9.00 7.63 -11.73
N GLY A 170 -9.55 6.80 -10.84
CA GLY A 170 -9.53 7.04 -9.41
C GLY A 170 -10.83 6.79 -8.66
N PHE A 171 -11.05 7.60 -7.62
CA PHE A 171 -12.35 7.64 -6.95
C PHE A 171 -13.30 8.42 -7.83
N GLU A 172 -14.29 7.72 -8.36
CA GLU A 172 -15.32 8.24 -9.25
C GLU A 172 -16.61 8.32 -8.45
N PRO A 173 -17.02 9.54 -8.05
CA PRO A 173 -18.26 9.73 -7.32
C PRO A 173 -19.45 9.57 -8.26
N GLN A 174 -20.50 8.94 -7.77
CA GLN A 174 -21.74 8.73 -8.51
C GLN A 174 -22.95 8.95 -7.60
N ASN A 175 -24.14 9.04 -8.18
CA ASN A 175 -25.41 9.15 -7.46
C ASN A 175 -25.44 10.30 -6.44
N TYR A 176 -25.02 11.50 -6.86
CA TYR A 176 -25.16 12.71 -6.04
C TYR A 176 -26.62 12.93 -5.68
N ARG A 177 -26.89 12.97 -4.38
CA ARG A 177 -28.24 13.17 -3.81
C ARG A 177 -28.16 14.06 -2.59
N ILE A 178 -28.93 15.15 -2.64
CA ILE A 178 -29.17 16.06 -1.52
C ILE A 178 -29.88 15.28 -0.41
N VAL A 179 -29.30 15.31 0.79
CA VAL A 179 -29.85 14.71 2.02
C VAL A 179 -30.40 15.76 2.99
N LYS A 180 -30.05 17.04 2.80
CA LYS A 180 -30.54 18.18 3.59
C LYS A 180 -30.23 19.50 2.90
N ILE A 181 -31.13 20.48 2.97
CA ILE A 181 -30.83 21.89 2.73
C ILE A 181 -31.18 22.68 3.99
N GLU A 182 -30.23 23.43 4.52
CA GLU A 182 -30.43 24.28 5.70
C GLU A 182 -29.88 25.70 5.49
N LYS A 183 -30.35 26.66 6.29
CA LYS A 183 -29.81 28.02 6.28
C LYS A 183 -28.41 28.04 6.89
N ALA A 184 -27.42 28.51 6.14
CA ALA A 184 -26.04 28.65 6.62
C ALA A 184 -25.90 29.93 7.46
N ALA A 185 -25.59 29.78 8.75
CA ALA A 185 -25.31 30.92 9.63
C ALA A 185 -23.90 31.51 9.38
N VAL A 186 -22.90 30.64 9.20
CA VAL A 186 -21.49 30.99 8.94
C VAL A 186 -20.91 29.92 8.02
N ILE A 187 -20.10 30.33 7.03
CA ILE A 187 -19.34 29.39 6.19
C ILE A 187 -18.07 28.99 6.95
N PRO A 188 -17.77 27.69 7.15
CA PRO A 188 -16.58 27.28 7.89
C PRO A 188 -15.27 27.71 7.22
N PRO A 189 -14.22 28.10 7.98
CA PRO A 189 -12.94 28.52 7.41
C PRO A 189 -12.25 27.46 6.53
N GLN A 190 -12.50 26.18 6.82
CA GLN A 190 -11.96 25.05 6.06
C GLN A 190 -12.70 24.75 4.74
N ALA A 191 -13.77 25.48 4.40
CA ALA A 191 -14.49 25.29 3.15
C ALA A 191 -13.68 25.87 1.97
N VAL A 192 -13.42 25.04 0.96
CA VAL A 192 -12.62 25.38 -0.23
C VAL A 192 -13.50 25.97 -1.33
N SER A 193 -13.03 27.02 -2.02
CA SER A 193 -13.76 27.59 -3.17
C SER A 193 -13.84 26.61 -4.34
N PHE A 194 -14.81 26.83 -5.24
CA PHE A 194 -14.89 26.11 -6.51
C PHE A 194 -13.58 26.23 -7.32
N PRO A 195 -13.07 25.12 -7.91
CA PRO A 195 -11.87 25.11 -8.72
C PRO A 195 -12.13 25.67 -10.14
N VAL A 196 -11.93 26.96 -10.33
CA VAL A 196 -11.88 27.59 -11.65
C VAL A 196 -10.58 27.18 -12.39
N ASP A 197 -10.66 27.02 -13.71
CA ASP A 197 -9.54 26.71 -14.63
C ASP A 197 -8.72 25.42 -14.34
N VAL A 198 -9.26 24.48 -13.56
CA VAL A 198 -8.55 23.22 -13.26
C VAL A 198 -8.80 22.18 -14.34
N ASN A 199 -7.77 21.87 -15.14
CA ASN A 199 -7.75 20.66 -15.97
C ASN A 199 -7.71 19.41 -15.06
N LEU A 200 -8.89 18.87 -14.78
CA LEU A 200 -9.08 17.75 -13.86
C LEU A 200 -8.36 16.47 -14.34
N PHE A 201 -8.28 16.26 -15.66
CA PHE A 201 -7.64 15.10 -16.25
C PHE A 201 -6.13 15.12 -16.02
N GLU A 202 -5.46 16.23 -16.37
CA GLU A 202 -4.03 16.41 -16.12
C GLU A 202 -3.69 16.35 -14.62
N LEU A 203 -4.51 16.97 -13.77
CA LEU A 203 -4.35 16.93 -12.31
C LEU A 203 -4.39 15.47 -11.81
N ARG A 204 -5.39 14.69 -12.22
CA ARG A 204 -5.51 13.28 -11.85
C ARG A 204 -4.37 12.43 -12.40
N GLN A 205 -4.00 12.59 -13.67
CA GLN A 205 -2.86 11.86 -14.26
C GLN A 205 -1.57 12.13 -13.51
N ARG A 206 -1.27 13.41 -13.20
CA ARG A 206 -0.10 13.79 -12.40
C ARG A 206 -0.12 13.12 -11.03
N GLU A 207 -1.23 13.22 -10.31
CA GLU A 207 -1.39 12.68 -8.96
C GLU A 207 -1.47 11.15 -8.87
N ARG A 208 -1.50 10.47 -10.02
CA ARG A 208 -1.56 9.01 -10.16
C ARG A 208 -0.34 8.45 -10.90
N SER A 209 0.70 9.27 -11.02
CA SER A 209 2.01 8.86 -11.53
C SER A 209 2.88 8.29 -10.39
N LEU A 210 3.82 7.41 -10.76
CA LEU A 210 4.88 6.97 -9.83
C LEU A 210 5.59 8.18 -9.20
N SER A 211 5.90 9.20 -10.01
CA SER A 211 6.58 10.41 -9.58
C SER A 211 5.86 11.15 -8.45
N TRP A 212 4.53 11.23 -8.48
CA TRP A 212 3.75 11.85 -7.39
C TRP A 212 3.61 10.97 -6.15
N ALA A 213 3.38 9.65 -6.33
CA ALA A 213 3.37 8.71 -5.22
C ALA A 213 4.71 8.75 -4.45
N VAL A 214 5.81 8.79 -5.21
CA VAL A 214 7.17 8.89 -4.67
C VAL A 214 7.47 10.26 -4.07
N TYR A 215 7.00 11.37 -4.63
CA TYR A 215 7.07 12.69 -3.98
C TYR A 215 6.39 12.68 -2.60
N ARG A 216 5.16 12.15 -2.50
CA ARG A 216 4.46 12.05 -1.20
C ARG A 216 5.17 11.09 -0.24
N LEU A 217 5.79 10.03 -0.76
CA LEU A 217 6.62 9.13 0.04
C LEU A 217 7.90 9.81 0.56
N ALA A 218 8.62 10.54 -0.29
CA ALA A 218 9.83 11.28 0.04
C ALA A 218 9.55 12.31 1.17
N LYS A 219 8.48 13.09 1.03
CA LYS A 219 8.03 13.99 2.10
C LYS A 219 7.72 13.26 3.41
N SER A 220 7.00 12.14 3.34
CA SER A 220 6.66 11.32 4.51
C SER A 220 7.91 10.71 5.19
N ILE A 221 8.96 10.43 4.41
CA ILE A 221 10.28 10.01 4.91
C ILE A 221 10.95 11.19 5.63
N THR A 222 11.03 12.35 5.00
CA THR A 222 11.66 13.56 5.57
C THR A 222 10.99 14.04 6.86
N GLU A 223 9.67 13.87 6.98
CA GLU A 223 8.91 14.13 8.22
C GLU A 223 9.22 13.14 9.36
N LYS A 224 9.88 12.00 9.07
CA LYS A 224 10.22 10.93 10.01
C LYS A 224 11.72 10.69 10.21
N LEU A 225 12.59 11.34 9.44
CA LEU A 225 14.04 11.29 9.66
C LEU A 225 14.40 12.03 10.96
N PRO A 226 15.14 11.40 11.89
CA PRO A 226 15.55 12.04 13.15
C PRO A 226 16.60 13.13 12.94
N ASP A 227 17.38 13.04 11.86
CA ASP A 227 18.43 13.99 11.49
C ASP A 227 18.52 14.04 9.96
N LYS A 228 18.26 15.21 9.38
CA LYS A 228 18.27 15.44 7.92
C LYS A 228 19.66 15.73 7.36
N SER A 229 20.66 15.94 8.22
CA SER A 229 22.04 16.18 7.80
C SER A 229 22.79 14.90 7.43
N LYS A 230 22.34 13.75 7.96
CA LYS A 230 22.96 12.45 7.68
C LYS A 230 22.68 11.98 6.25
N PRO A 231 23.65 11.33 5.59
CA PRO A 231 23.43 10.75 4.28
C PRO A 231 22.43 9.59 4.37
N VAL A 232 21.65 9.44 3.31
CA VAL A 232 20.54 8.50 3.24
C VAL A 232 20.82 7.42 2.20
N VAL A 233 20.61 6.16 2.58
CA VAL A 233 20.78 4.97 1.73
C VAL A 233 19.40 4.45 1.33
N VAL A 234 19.07 4.48 0.04
CA VAL A 234 17.83 3.85 -0.45
C VAL A 234 18.16 2.45 -0.97
N ARG A 235 17.72 1.41 -0.24
CA ARG A 235 17.75 0.02 -0.69
C ARG A 235 16.57 -0.29 -1.61
N LYS A 236 16.69 -1.35 -2.41
CA LYS A 236 15.58 -1.83 -3.25
C LYS A 236 14.38 -2.26 -2.41
N PHE A 237 13.18 -2.06 -2.96
CA PHE A 237 11.93 -2.50 -2.35
C PHE A 237 11.62 -3.92 -2.84
N SER A 238 11.10 -4.78 -1.97
CA SER A 238 10.75 -6.15 -2.36
C SER A 238 9.25 -6.33 -2.60
N TYR A 239 8.85 -7.25 -3.48
CA TYR A 239 7.45 -7.62 -3.60
C TYR A 239 6.97 -8.36 -2.33
N ASP A 240 5.93 -7.87 -1.67
CA ASP A 240 5.27 -8.44 -0.47
C ASP A 240 6.25 -9.00 0.62
N ASN A 241 7.40 -8.34 0.80
CA ASN A 241 8.49 -8.73 1.72
C ASN A 241 9.22 -10.05 1.37
N SER A 242 9.07 -10.60 0.16
CA SER A 242 9.74 -11.84 -0.29
C SER A 242 11.25 -11.70 -0.60
N GLN A 243 11.82 -10.51 -0.36
CA GLN A 243 13.16 -10.08 -0.79
C GLN A 243 13.37 -10.00 -2.32
N LEU A 244 12.41 -10.48 -3.13
CA LEU A 244 12.44 -10.38 -4.59
C LEU A 244 12.26 -8.94 -5.06
N THR A 245 13.10 -8.51 -6.00
CA THR A 245 13.03 -7.20 -6.65
C THR A 245 12.90 -7.37 -8.16
N ASN A 246 12.32 -6.40 -8.85
CA ASN A 246 12.14 -6.43 -10.31
C ASN A 246 12.22 -5.02 -10.91
N ALA A 247 11.92 -4.90 -12.21
CA ALA A 247 11.95 -3.62 -12.94
C ALA A 247 11.06 -2.51 -12.33
N PHE A 248 9.95 -2.85 -11.65
CA PHE A 248 9.16 -1.87 -10.92
C PHE A 248 9.89 -1.35 -9.67
N SER A 249 10.55 -2.23 -8.91
CA SER A 249 11.42 -1.81 -7.80
C SER A 249 12.54 -0.90 -8.31
N ASP A 250 13.15 -1.22 -9.44
CA ASP A 250 14.24 -0.42 -10.02
C ASP A 250 13.77 1.02 -10.31
N GLN A 251 12.59 1.19 -10.93
CA GLN A 251 12.00 2.51 -11.19
C GLN A 251 11.60 3.24 -9.90
N LEU A 252 10.93 2.55 -8.97
CA LEU A 252 10.51 3.12 -7.68
C LEU A 252 11.70 3.69 -6.89
N VAL A 253 12.81 2.96 -6.85
CA VAL A 253 14.02 3.34 -6.12
C VAL A 253 14.74 4.49 -6.81
N ASN A 254 14.81 4.50 -8.14
CA ASN A 254 15.47 5.56 -8.89
C ASN A 254 14.71 6.89 -8.77
N GLU A 255 13.38 6.88 -8.93
CA GLU A 255 12.53 8.05 -8.69
C GLU A 255 12.65 8.51 -7.22
N LEU A 256 12.70 7.59 -6.25
CA LEU A 256 12.80 7.96 -4.82
C LEU A 256 14.16 8.60 -4.50
N ARG A 257 15.25 8.04 -5.03
CA ARG A 257 16.59 8.64 -4.93
C ARG A 257 16.65 10.02 -5.57
N GLN A 258 15.94 10.24 -6.69
CA GLN A 258 15.83 11.55 -7.33
C GLN A 258 15.04 12.52 -6.45
N ARG A 259 13.81 12.18 -6.05
CA ARG A 259 12.91 13.05 -5.28
C ARG A 259 13.46 13.45 -3.92
N LEU A 260 14.09 12.51 -3.19
CA LEU A 260 14.77 12.82 -1.93
C LEU A 260 15.93 13.83 -2.13
N LYS A 261 16.63 13.83 -3.27
CA LYS A 261 17.66 14.81 -3.61
C LYS A 261 17.08 16.15 -4.05
N THR A 262 16.13 16.14 -4.99
CA THR A 262 15.66 17.36 -5.67
C THR A 262 14.64 18.16 -4.88
N ASP A 263 13.72 17.47 -4.20
CA ASP A 263 12.54 18.10 -3.60
C ASP A 263 12.73 18.28 -2.09
N GLU A 264 13.42 17.34 -1.45
CA GLU A 264 13.64 17.29 0.01
C GLU A 264 15.06 17.72 0.42
N GLY A 265 15.98 17.91 -0.55
CA GLY A 265 17.34 18.41 -0.33
C GLY A 265 18.29 17.44 0.40
N LEU A 266 17.97 16.15 0.45
CA LEU A 266 18.74 15.15 1.21
C LEU A 266 19.95 14.64 0.44
N SER A 267 21.05 14.39 1.15
CA SER A 267 22.24 13.71 0.61
C SER A 267 21.95 12.22 0.46
N VAL A 268 21.62 11.76 -0.76
CA VAL A 268 21.34 10.34 -1.03
C VAL A 268 22.54 9.68 -1.71
N VAL A 269 23.08 8.64 -1.09
CA VAL A 269 24.25 7.88 -1.54
C VAL A 269 23.87 6.53 -2.14
N ALA A 270 24.73 5.98 -3.00
CA ALA A 270 24.43 4.79 -3.80
C ALA A 270 24.42 3.49 -2.98
N ASP A 271 25.44 3.29 -2.13
CA ASP A 271 25.61 2.12 -1.27
C ASP A 271 26.40 2.48 0.02
N ASP A 272 26.03 1.77 1.10
CA ASP A 272 26.70 1.57 2.40
C ASP A 272 27.77 2.57 2.91
N PRO A 273 27.38 3.76 3.41
CA PRO A 273 28.10 4.40 4.50
C PRO A 273 27.75 3.69 5.83
N ALA A 274 28.78 3.26 6.57
CA ALA A 274 28.64 2.88 7.98
C ALA A 274 28.15 4.02 8.90
N GLN A 275 27.95 5.23 8.34
CA GLN A 275 27.42 6.42 8.99
C GLN A 275 26.32 7.03 8.10
N GLY A 276 25.07 6.61 8.31
CA GLY A 276 23.93 7.11 7.53
C GLY A 276 22.59 6.65 8.09
N LEU A 277 21.51 6.93 7.36
CA LEU A 277 20.16 6.44 7.63
C LEU A 277 19.66 5.64 6.43
N GLY A 278 19.11 4.45 6.68
CA GLY A 278 18.62 3.55 5.65
C GLY A 278 17.12 3.70 5.40
N ILE A 279 16.72 3.59 4.13
CA ILE A 279 15.33 3.45 3.68
C ILE A 279 15.22 2.12 2.96
N ARG A 280 14.25 1.31 3.36
CA ARG A 280 13.87 0.08 2.66
C ARG A 280 12.35 -0.09 2.71
N GLY A 281 11.84 -1.09 2.00
CA GLY A 281 10.42 -1.35 2.03
C GLY A 281 9.99 -2.51 1.15
N SER A 282 8.69 -2.57 0.95
CA SER A 282 8.05 -3.54 0.07
C SER A 282 6.85 -2.94 -0.62
N TYR A 283 6.43 -3.56 -1.72
CA TYR A 283 5.22 -3.18 -2.43
C TYR A 283 4.39 -4.41 -2.78
N ARG A 284 3.07 -4.22 -2.91
CA ARG A 284 2.15 -5.27 -3.36
C ARG A 284 0.91 -4.67 -4.00
N GLN A 285 0.14 -5.48 -4.70
CA GLN A 285 -1.17 -5.07 -5.18
C GLN A 285 -2.20 -5.12 -4.04
N ARG A 286 -2.97 -4.04 -3.84
CA ARG A 286 -4.11 -3.98 -2.92
C ARG A 286 -5.32 -3.38 -3.63
N GLY A 287 -6.18 -4.26 -4.14
CA GLY A 287 -7.28 -3.86 -5.03
C GLY A 287 -6.73 -3.28 -6.34
N GLY A 288 -7.22 -2.09 -6.72
CA GLY A 288 -6.74 -1.33 -7.89
C GLY A 288 -5.51 -0.45 -7.65
N GLN A 289 -4.91 -0.47 -6.45
CA GLN A 289 -3.74 0.36 -6.09
C GLN A 289 -2.51 -0.49 -5.79
N VAL A 290 -1.33 0.10 -5.98
CA VAL A 290 -0.06 -0.39 -5.45
C VAL A 290 0.08 0.12 -4.02
N GLU A 291 0.16 -0.80 -3.06
CA GLU A 291 0.47 -0.50 -1.68
C GLU A 291 1.99 -0.50 -1.49
N ILE A 292 2.59 0.66 -1.25
CA ILE A 292 4.02 0.83 -0.98
C ILE A 292 4.21 1.01 0.53
N MET A 293 4.86 0.04 1.16
CA MET A 293 5.22 0.02 2.58
C MET A 293 6.68 0.41 2.72
N THR A 294 6.99 1.34 3.62
CA THR A 294 8.36 1.87 3.80
C THR A 294 8.75 1.88 5.27
N GLU A 295 10.00 1.56 5.55
CA GLU A 295 10.60 1.71 6.87
C GLU A 295 11.99 2.33 6.82
N LEU A 296 12.31 3.06 7.88
CA LEU A 296 13.60 3.68 8.14
C LEU A 296 14.37 2.81 9.12
N PHE A 297 15.62 2.52 8.80
CA PHE A 297 16.48 1.62 9.55
C PHE A 297 17.89 2.18 9.70
N ASP A 298 18.63 1.74 10.70
CA ASP A 298 20.06 2.03 10.83
C ASP A 298 20.87 1.06 9.95
N PRO A 299 21.68 1.53 8.97
CA PRO A 299 22.50 0.65 8.13
C PRO A 299 23.48 -0.24 8.93
N ALA A 300 24.02 0.26 10.04
CA ALA A 300 25.06 -0.44 10.81
C ALA A 300 24.51 -1.59 11.66
N THR A 301 23.30 -1.44 12.22
CA THR A 301 22.65 -2.48 13.05
C THR A 301 21.51 -3.22 12.34
N ASP A 302 21.11 -2.76 11.14
CA ASP A 302 19.95 -3.19 10.35
C ASP A 302 18.57 -3.06 11.06
N ASN A 303 18.55 -2.45 12.24
CA ASN A 303 17.34 -2.26 13.05
C ASN A 303 16.44 -1.18 12.47
N SER A 304 15.16 -1.53 12.26
CA SER A 304 14.10 -0.59 11.86
C SER A 304 13.70 0.28 13.06
N PHE A 305 13.77 1.60 12.90
CA PHE A 305 13.42 2.58 13.96
C PHE A 305 12.13 3.34 13.66
N ALA A 306 11.64 3.34 12.41
CA ALA A 306 10.36 3.94 12.06
C ALA A 306 9.70 3.23 10.88
N LYS A 307 8.39 2.97 10.97
CA LYS A 307 7.56 2.48 9.85
C LYS A 307 6.62 3.59 9.40
N LEU A 308 6.52 3.80 8.09
CA LEU A 308 5.64 4.80 7.50
C LEU A 308 4.24 4.21 7.28
N THR A 309 3.24 5.08 7.24
CA THR A 309 1.90 4.72 6.75
C THR A 309 2.00 4.24 5.30
N PRO A 310 1.34 3.13 4.90
CA PRO A 310 1.37 2.66 3.52
C PRO A 310 0.88 3.73 2.54
N ASN A 311 1.61 3.91 1.45
CA ASN A 311 1.21 4.75 0.34
C ASN A 311 0.35 3.93 -0.64
N LEU A 312 -0.80 4.48 -1.05
CA LEU A 312 -1.79 3.85 -1.93
C LEU A 312 -2.14 4.78 -3.12
N ASP A 313 -1.21 5.64 -3.51
CA ASP A 313 -1.43 6.73 -4.47
C ASP A 313 -1.28 6.31 -5.94
N LEU A 314 -0.59 5.19 -6.17
CA LEU A 314 -0.24 4.70 -7.49
C LEU A 314 -1.21 3.59 -7.94
N PRO A 315 -2.03 3.79 -8.99
CA PRO A 315 -2.91 2.74 -9.48
C PRO A 315 -2.13 1.64 -10.21
N VAL A 316 -2.66 0.42 -10.15
CA VAL A 316 -2.08 -0.76 -10.85
C VAL A 316 -2.09 -0.55 -12.37
N THR A 317 -3.08 0.18 -12.91
CA THR A 317 -3.17 0.52 -14.33
C THR A 317 -1.94 1.27 -14.83
N TRP A 318 -1.38 2.20 -14.05
CA TRP A 318 -0.15 2.90 -14.42
C TRP A 318 1.01 1.93 -14.64
N VAL A 319 1.11 0.88 -13.81
CA VAL A 319 2.18 -0.12 -13.90
C VAL A 319 2.01 -0.98 -15.16
N GLN A 320 0.77 -1.35 -15.48
CA GLN A 320 0.39 -2.09 -16.69
C GLN A 320 0.64 -1.26 -17.96
N GLU A 321 0.27 0.02 -17.96
CA GLU A 321 0.52 0.97 -19.07
C GLU A 321 2.01 1.18 -19.35
N LYS A 322 2.88 1.00 -18.34
CA LYS A 322 4.35 1.01 -18.51
C LYS A 322 4.94 -0.34 -18.90
N GLY A 323 4.13 -1.38 -19.11
CA GLY A 323 4.60 -2.73 -19.43
C GLY A 323 5.39 -3.39 -18.29
N LEU A 324 5.17 -2.95 -17.05
CA LEU A 324 5.86 -3.47 -15.87
C LEU A 324 5.01 -4.53 -15.17
N GLN A 325 5.68 -5.49 -14.53
CA GLN A 325 5.04 -6.45 -13.64
C GLN A 325 5.22 -6.02 -12.18
N LEU A 326 4.16 -6.10 -11.37
CA LEU A 326 4.26 -5.91 -9.92
C LEU A 326 4.82 -7.17 -9.25
N LYS A 327 4.10 -8.28 -9.38
CA LYS A 327 4.53 -9.59 -8.87
C LYS A 327 5.68 -10.09 -9.74
N PRO A 328 6.85 -10.44 -9.19
CA PRO A 328 7.91 -11.12 -9.92
C PRO A 328 7.42 -12.47 -10.47
N GLU A 329 7.96 -12.87 -11.60
CA GLU A 329 7.77 -14.22 -12.14
C GLU A 329 8.25 -15.26 -11.10
N GLN A 330 7.59 -16.42 -11.06
CA GLN A 330 7.87 -17.52 -10.12
C GLN A 330 7.79 -17.19 -8.61
N ASN A 331 7.31 -16.01 -8.19
CA ASN A 331 7.27 -15.60 -6.77
C ASN A 331 6.69 -16.66 -5.81
N ASP A 332 5.67 -17.43 -6.23
CA ASP A 332 5.04 -18.42 -5.36
C ASP A 332 5.86 -19.71 -5.23
N GLU A 333 6.52 -20.14 -6.32
CA GLU A 333 7.48 -21.25 -6.34
C GLU A 333 8.69 -20.91 -5.46
N VAL A 334 9.20 -19.69 -5.60
CA VAL A 334 10.30 -19.16 -4.78
C VAL A 334 9.96 -19.14 -3.29
N ILE A 335 8.75 -18.69 -2.91
CA ILE A 335 8.30 -18.73 -1.52
C ILE A 335 8.21 -20.17 -1.00
N ALA A 336 7.71 -21.12 -1.80
CA ALA A 336 7.64 -22.53 -1.42
C ALA A 336 9.04 -23.17 -1.29
N THR A 337 9.97 -22.83 -2.17
CA THR A 337 11.39 -23.21 -2.08
C THR A 337 12.01 -22.68 -0.79
N GLN A 338 11.83 -21.40 -0.45
CA GLN A 338 12.39 -20.81 0.77
C GLN A 338 11.78 -21.37 2.06
N GLN A 339 10.49 -21.73 2.05
CA GLN A 339 9.85 -22.47 3.13
C GLN A 339 10.46 -23.88 3.28
N THR A 340 10.70 -24.58 2.17
CA THR A 340 11.34 -25.92 2.16
C THR A 340 12.78 -25.88 2.67
N ILE A 341 13.57 -24.90 2.23
CA ILE A 341 14.93 -24.62 2.74
C ILE A 341 14.90 -24.43 4.25
N THR A 342 13.91 -23.70 4.77
CA THR A 342 13.79 -23.36 6.19
C THR A 342 13.26 -24.51 7.05
N GLY A 343 12.33 -25.32 6.55
CA GLY A 343 11.57 -26.33 7.32
C GLY A 343 12.35 -27.51 7.92
N GLY A 344 13.68 -27.56 7.76
CA GLY A 344 14.55 -28.59 8.35
C GLY A 344 15.89 -28.05 8.87
N ALA A 345 15.99 -26.75 9.12
CA ALA A 345 17.19 -26.10 9.63
C ALA A 345 17.54 -26.55 11.06
N PRO A 346 18.82 -26.57 11.45
CA PRO A 346 19.18 -26.35 12.85
C PRO A 346 18.56 -25.03 13.33
N PRO A 347 18.02 -24.94 14.55
CA PRO A 347 17.49 -23.68 15.06
C PRO A 347 18.61 -22.63 15.10
N ALA A 348 18.35 -21.45 14.54
CA ALA A 348 19.23 -20.30 14.69
C ALA A 348 19.44 -20.06 16.19
N SER A 349 20.71 -19.99 16.61
CA SER A 349 21.16 -20.21 17.99
C SER A 349 20.28 -19.53 19.03
N ALA A 350 19.44 -20.32 19.72
CA ALA A 350 18.67 -19.82 20.84
C ALA A 350 19.64 -19.32 21.93
N PRO A 351 19.35 -18.20 22.61
CA PRO A 351 20.22 -17.69 23.67
C PRO A 351 20.38 -18.77 24.75
N PRO A 352 21.63 -19.13 25.12
CA PRO A 352 21.86 -20.30 25.96
C PRO A 352 21.35 -20.06 27.38
N VAL A 353 20.37 -20.88 27.78
CA VAL A 353 20.12 -21.14 29.19
C VAL A 353 21.32 -21.97 29.69
N GLU A 354 22.24 -21.29 30.39
CA GLU A 354 23.28 -21.88 31.25
C GLU A 354 24.38 -22.74 30.59
N ALA A 355 24.89 -22.38 29.40
CA ALA A 355 26.08 -23.02 28.82
C ALA A 355 27.34 -22.13 28.90
N LYS A 356 28.35 -22.55 29.69
CA LYS A 356 29.69 -21.90 29.81
C LYS A 356 30.59 -22.03 28.57
N THR A 357 30.06 -22.43 27.43
CA THR A 357 30.83 -22.71 26.20
C THR A 357 30.21 -21.95 25.04
N GLU A 358 31.03 -21.26 24.24
CA GLU A 358 30.54 -20.54 23.06
C GLU A 358 29.78 -21.49 22.12
N PRO A 359 28.63 -21.07 21.55
CA PRO A 359 27.90 -21.87 20.57
C PRO A 359 28.74 -22.06 19.30
N PHE A 360 28.50 -23.15 18.58
CA PHE A 360 29.10 -23.34 17.26
C PHE A 360 28.41 -22.44 16.23
N GLN A 361 29.19 -21.74 15.42
CA GLN A 361 28.71 -20.71 14.51
C GLN A 361 29.43 -20.80 13.16
N ILE A 362 28.66 -20.55 12.10
CA ILE A 362 29.14 -20.34 10.74
C ILE A 362 28.59 -19.02 10.20
N THR A 363 29.43 -18.26 9.51
CA THR A 363 29.05 -17.07 8.76
C THR A 363 29.52 -17.22 7.32
N MET A 364 28.78 -16.65 6.38
CA MET A 364 29.06 -16.71 4.95
C MET A 364 28.93 -15.31 4.34
N LYS A 365 29.81 -15.01 3.39
CA LYS A 365 29.76 -13.81 2.56
C LYS A 365 29.91 -14.19 1.09
N ALA A 366 29.37 -13.38 0.19
CA ALA A 366 29.60 -13.45 -1.24
C ALA A 366 30.24 -12.14 -1.73
N SER A 367 30.84 -12.11 -2.92
CA SER A 367 31.17 -10.83 -3.57
C SER A 367 29.91 -9.94 -3.64
N GLY A 368 30.05 -8.65 -3.35
CA GLY A 368 28.92 -7.72 -3.28
C GLY A 368 28.16 -7.66 -1.93
N THR A 369 28.59 -8.36 -0.86
CA THR A 369 27.90 -8.39 0.45
C THR A 369 27.71 -7.08 1.22
N ALA A 370 28.14 -5.92 0.71
CA ALA A 370 27.66 -4.64 1.21
C ALA A 370 26.12 -4.48 1.04
N ARG A 371 25.50 -5.30 0.17
CA ARG A 371 24.07 -5.26 -0.15
C ARG A 371 23.31 -6.43 0.47
N LYS A 372 22.22 -6.14 1.18
CA LYS A 372 21.29 -7.16 1.71
C LYS A 372 20.50 -7.91 0.64
N ASN A 373 20.32 -7.31 -0.52
CA ASN A 373 19.75 -7.95 -1.70
C ASN A 373 20.92 -8.20 -2.64
N LEU A 374 21.51 -9.39 -2.57
CA LEU A 374 22.55 -9.81 -3.50
C LEU A 374 21.92 -9.98 -4.87
N GLU A 375 22.39 -9.22 -5.85
CA GLU A 375 21.91 -9.23 -7.22
C GLU A 375 23.11 -9.42 -8.15
N PHE A 376 23.02 -10.39 -9.05
CA PHE A 376 24.03 -10.71 -10.04
C PHE A 376 23.37 -10.78 -11.42
N TRP A 377 24.09 -10.33 -12.44
CA TRP A 377 23.66 -10.40 -13.82
C TRP A 377 24.30 -11.59 -14.53
N GLU A 378 23.73 -11.98 -15.66
CA GLU A 378 24.33 -12.93 -16.58
C GLU A 378 25.81 -12.60 -16.85
N LYS A 379 26.69 -13.58 -16.65
CA LYS A 379 28.17 -13.51 -16.70
C LYS A 379 28.88 -12.80 -15.55
N ASP A 380 28.17 -12.29 -14.53
CA ASP A 380 28.84 -11.89 -13.29
C ASP A 380 29.46 -13.13 -12.62
N THR A 381 30.65 -12.96 -12.00
CA THR A 381 31.29 -14.01 -11.22
C THR A 381 31.10 -13.79 -9.73
N MET A 382 30.65 -14.82 -9.02
CA MET A 382 30.48 -14.80 -7.58
C MET A 382 31.64 -15.53 -6.88
N THR A 383 32.22 -14.89 -5.87
CA THR A 383 33.14 -15.52 -4.92
C THR A 383 32.42 -15.71 -3.58
N VAL A 384 32.69 -16.80 -2.88
CA VAL A 384 32.09 -17.07 -1.55
C VAL A 384 33.18 -17.25 -0.51
N GLN A 385 32.95 -16.68 0.67
CA GLN A 385 33.81 -16.75 1.84
C GLN A 385 33.03 -17.33 3.01
N ILE A 386 33.61 -18.31 3.70
CA ILE A 386 33.01 -18.95 4.87
C ILE A 386 33.95 -18.82 6.06
N ARG A 387 33.38 -18.54 7.23
CA ARG A 387 34.09 -18.49 8.50
C ARG A 387 33.33 -19.30 9.55
N VAL A 388 34.03 -20.24 10.19
CA VAL A 388 33.51 -21.10 11.27
C VAL A 388 34.30 -20.83 12.55
N ASN A 389 33.64 -20.78 13.71
CA ASN A 389 34.30 -20.38 14.96
C ASN A 389 35.06 -21.50 15.69
N LYS A 390 34.98 -22.76 15.23
CA LYS A 390 35.70 -23.93 15.77
C LYS A 390 36.13 -24.88 14.65
N PRO A 391 37.13 -25.76 14.89
CA PRO A 391 37.43 -26.88 14.00
C PRO A 391 36.23 -27.81 13.78
N GLY A 392 36.18 -28.44 12.61
CA GLY A 392 35.03 -29.24 12.17
C GLY A 392 34.99 -29.43 10.66
N HIS A 393 33.79 -29.60 10.11
CA HIS A 393 33.52 -29.86 8.70
C HIS A 393 32.54 -28.83 8.14
N VAL A 394 32.70 -28.44 6.87
CA VAL A 394 31.82 -27.51 6.15
C VAL A 394 31.31 -28.14 4.87
N ARG A 395 30.00 -28.00 4.64
CA ARG A 395 29.32 -28.34 3.39
C ARG A 395 28.70 -27.07 2.80
N LEU A 396 28.99 -26.79 1.54
CA LEU A 396 28.46 -25.63 0.80
C LEU A 396 27.56 -26.13 -0.32
N LEU A 397 26.33 -25.63 -0.34
CA LEU A 397 25.30 -25.95 -1.33
C LEU A 397 24.88 -24.70 -2.08
N TYR A 398 24.47 -24.87 -3.33
CA TYR A 398 23.79 -23.84 -4.13
C TYR A 398 22.44 -24.38 -4.58
N VAL A 399 21.35 -23.79 -4.07
CA VAL A 399 19.99 -24.08 -4.52
C VAL A 399 19.66 -23.16 -5.68
N GLN A 400 19.48 -23.75 -6.85
CA GLN A 400 19.15 -23.07 -8.10
C GLN A 400 17.66 -22.74 -8.18
N THR A 401 17.28 -21.89 -9.14
CA THR A 401 15.89 -21.41 -9.32
C THR A 401 14.90 -22.52 -9.66
N ASN A 402 15.36 -23.56 -10.35
CA ASN A 402 14.61 -24.78 -10.67
C ASN A 402 14.46 -25.74 -9.46
N GLY A 403 15.06 -25.41 -8.31
CA GLY A 403 15.07 -26.23 -7.10
C GLY A 403 16.12 -27.35 -7.07
N GLU A 404 16.98 -27.48 -8.09
CA GLU A 404 18.15 -28.37 -8.04
C GLU A 404 19.18 -27.84 -7.03
N VAL A 405 19.91 -28.76 -6.40
CA VAL A 405 20.89 -28.43 -5.35
C VAL A 405 22.27 -28.89 -5.79
N ALA A 406 23.10 -27.94 -6.22
CA ALA A 406 24.50 -28.20 -6.53
C ALA A 406 25.33 -28.30 -5.24
N LEU A 407 26.23 -29.28 -5.19
CA LEU A 407 27.16 -29.54 -4.10
C LEU A 407 28.51 -28.88 -4.41
N LEU A 408 28.76 -27.71 -3.83
CA LEU A 408 30.00 -26.95 -4.07
C LEU A 408 31.15 -27.45 -3.18
N TRP A 409 30.88 -27.67 -1.89
CA TRP A 409 31.80 -28.38 -0.98
C TRP A 409 31.07 -29.53 -0.31
N ASN A 410 31.65 -30.73 -0.38
CA ASN A 410 31.06 -31.93 0.19
C ASN A 410 31.31 -32.05 1.72
N ASP A 411 32.57 -32.09 2.15
CA ASP A 411 32.97 -32.25 3.56
C ASP A 411 34.34 -31.57 3.79
N PHE A 412 34.38 -30.24 3.64
CA PHE A 412 35.63 -29.47 3.74
C PHE A 412 36.08 -29.38 5.22
N GLU A 413 37.27 -29.91 5.53
CA GLU A 413 37.81 -29.97 6.89
C GLU A 413 38.43 -28.63 7.34
N ILE A 414 37.90 -28.08 8.44
CA ILE A 414 38.44 -26.94 9.18
C ILE A 414 39.36 -27.48 10.28
N LYS A 415 40.67 -27.37 10.06
CA LYS A 415 41.69 -27.86 11.00
C LYS A 415 41.92 -26.88 12.16
N PRO A 416 42.43 -27.36 13.32
CA PRO A 416 42.87 -26.49 14.40
C PRO A 416 43.86 -25.41 13.90
N GLY A 417 43.60 -24.15 14.28
CA GLY A 417 44.30 -22.97 13.78
C GLY A 417 43.74 -22.40 12.47
N GLN A 418 42.67 -22.96 11.90
CA GLN A 418 41.92 -22.38 10.76
C GLN A 418 40.58 -21.75 11.18
N GLU A 419 40.11 -22.01 12.40
CA GLU A 419 38.93 -21.36 12.96
C GLU A 419 39.02 -19.83 12.98
N ASN A 420 37.87 -19.17 12.87
CA ASN A 420 37.68 -17.71 12.84
C ASN A 420 38.36 -16.96 11.69
N LYS A 421 38.92 -17.66 10.70
CA LYS A 421 39.45 -17.09 9.45
C LYS A 421 38.42 -17.18 8.33
N ASP A 422 38.48 -16.24 7.40
CA ASP A 422 37.69 -16.32 6.15
C ASP A 422 38.37 -17.29 5.19
N ILE A 423 37.64 -18.31 4.75
CA ILE A 423 38.10 -19.33 3.82
C ILE A 423 37.33 -19.13 2.53
N VAL A 424 38.07 -18.89 1.45
CA VAL A 424 37.53 -18.60 0.12
C VAL A 424 37.20 -19.93 -0.58
N PHE A 425 36.00 -20.04 -1.14
CA PHE A 425 35.66 -21.10 -2.09
C PHE A 425 36.50 -20.91 -3.36
N PRO A 426 37.31 -21.91 -3.79
CA PRO A 426 38.41 -21.69 -4.73
C PRO A 426 37.93 -21.39 -6.15
N ASP A 427 36.82 -21.99 -6.58
CA ASP A 427 36.31 -21.83 -7.94
C ASP A 427 35.40 -20.60 -8.03
N GLN A 428 35.46 -19.89 -9.15
CA GLN A 428 34.50 -18.82 -9.44
C GLN A 428 33.34 -19.43 -10.23
N PHE A 429 32.12 -19.27 -9.75
CA PHE A 429 30.93 -19.63 -10.53
C PHE A 429 30.39 -18.39 -11.25
N GLU A 430 30.21 -18.54 -12.57
CA GLU A 430 29.57 -17.59 -13.45
C GLU A 430 28.04 -17.70 -13.31
N CYS A 431 27.34 -16.57 -13.23
CA CYS A 431 25.89 -16.54 -13.22
C CYS A 431 25.33 -16.87 -14.61
N ILE A 432 24.84 -18.11 -14.76
CA ILE A 432 24.25 -18.68 -15.97
C ILE A 432 22.75 -19.01 -15.77
N PRO A 433 21.96 -19.25 -16.83
CA PRO A 433 20.56 -19.67 -16.68
C PRO A 433 20.44 -21.00 -15.90
N PRO A 434 19.29 -21.28 -15.25
CA PRO A 434 18.07 -20.45 -15.18
C PRO A 434 18.12 -19.35 -14.11
N PHE A 435 17.85 -18.10 -14.50
CA PHE A 435 17.92 -16.91 -13.63
C PHE A 435 16.67 -16.69 -12.77
N GLY A 436 16.82 -16.13 -11.57
CA GLY A 436 15.73 -15.96 -10.59
C GLY A 436 16.24 -15.84 -9.16
N GLN A 437 15.48 -16.31 -8.16
CA GLN A 437 15.99 -16.40 -6.78
C GLN A 437 16.67 -17.73 -6.51
N GLU A 438 17.87 -17.63 -5.96
CA GLU A 438 18.75 -18.75 -5.64
C GLU A 438 19.23 -18.61 -4.19
N THR A 439 19.77 -19.68 -3.61
CA THR A 439 20.22 -19.66 -2.21
C THR A 439 21.49 -20.46 -2.00
N LEU A 440 22.54 -19.78 -1.57
CA LEU A 440 23.72 -20.42 -0.98
C LEU A 440 23.37 -20.88 0.43
N ILE A 441 23.71 -22.12 0.77
CA ILE A 441 23.56 -22.69 2.11
C ILE A 441 24.92 -23.23 2.55
N ALA A 442 25.45 -22.71 3.65
CA ALA A 442 26.66 -23.25 4.27
C ALA A 442 26.27 -23.91 5.61
N ALA A 443 26.46 -25.22 5.67
CA ALA A 443 26.29 -26.01 6.89
C ALA A 443 27.67 -26.33 7.48
N ALA A 444 27.79 -26.25 8.81
CA ALA A 444 28.94 -26.69 9.55
C ALA A 444 28.56 -27.78 10.56
N SER A 445 29.47 -28.72 10.79
CA SER A 445 29.36 -29.78 11.80
C SER A 445 30.67 -29.98 12.55
N THR A 446 30.62 -30.40 13.81
CA THR A 446 31.81 -30.88 14.55
C THR A 446 32.20 -32.32 14.20
N THR A 447 31.40 -33.03 13.41
CA THR A 447 31.69 -34.37 12.84
C THR A 447 31.49 -34.37 11.33
N ARG A 448 32.08 -35.35 10.63
CA ARG A 448 31.94 -35.50 9.18
C ARG A 448 30.49 -35.55 8.73
N PHE A 449 30.19 -34.93 7.60
CA PHE A 449 28.91 -35.11 6.95
C PHE A 449 28.79 -36.51 6.31
N CYS A 450 27.57 -37.03 6.21
CA CYS A 450 27.30 -38.26 5.46
C CYS A 450 27.59 -38.04 3.98
N THR A 451 28.10 -39.05 3.27
CA THR A 451 28.22 -39.02 1.81
C THR A 451 26.87 -38.77 1.15
N VAL A 452 26.87 -38.00 0.07
CA VAL A 452 25.67 -37.63 -0.70
C VAL A 452 25.88 -38.10 -2.14
N GLU A 453 24.85 -38.71 -2.73
CA GLU A 453 24.85 -39.12 -4.13
C GLU A 453 24.60 -37.92 -5.04
N THR A 454 25.46 -37.74 -6.05
CA THR A 454 25.38 -36.66 -7.04
C THR A 454 25.33 -37.19 -8.46
N LYS A 455 24.76 -36.40 -9.36
CA LYS A 455 24.82 -36.54 -10.82
C LYS A 455 25.42 -35.25 -11.40
N PRO A 456 26.27 -35.31 -12.45
CA PRO A 456 26.67 -34.08 -13.15
C PRO A 456 25.48 -33.49 -13.92
N ASN A 457 25.37 -32.16 -13.96
CA ASN A 457 24.46 -31.46 -14.88
C ASN A 457 25.16 -31.06 -16.19
N GLU A 458 24.39 -30.45 -17.11
CA GLU A 458 24.87 -29.98 -18.42
C GLU A 458 25.97 -28.90 -18.34
N HIS A 459 26.19 -28.32 -17.15
CA HIS A 459 27.18 -27.28 -16.88
C HIS A 459 28.37 -27.80 -16.04
N GLY A 460 28.45 -29.11 -15.79
CA GLY A 460 29.55 -29.75 -15.08
C GLY A 460 29.51 -29.64 -13.55
N ALA A 461 28.40 -29.18 -12.97
CA ALA A 461 28.20 -29.13 -11.52
C ALA A 461 27.59 -30.44 -10.99
N ASP A 462 28.04 -30.87 -9.80
CA ASP A 462 27.50 -32.03 -9.07
C ASP A 462 26.16 -31.68 -8.41
N ILE A 463 25.05 -32.18 -8.97
CA ILE A 463 23.69 -32.00 -8.43
C ILE A 463 23.32 -33.18 -7.53
N ILE A 464 22.87 -32.89 -6.31
CA ILE A 464 22.39 -33.90 -5.37
C ILE A 464 21.13 -34.59 -5.91
N VAL A 465 21.12 -35.92 -5.90
CA VAL A 465 19.98 -36.72 -6.38
C VAL A 465 18.81 -36.67 -5.39
N GLY A 466 17.60 -36.44 -5.91
CA GLY A 466 16.33 -36.44 -5.16
C GLY A 466 15.52 -35.16 -5.33
N THR A 467 14.49 -34.98 -4.50
CA THR A 467 13.79 -33.67 -4.41
C THR A 467 14.61 -32.68 -3.58
N LEU A 468 14.34 -31.37 -3.68
CA LEU A 468 14.94 -30.35 -2.81
C LEU A 468 14.91 -30.73 -1.32
N LYS A 469 13.80 -31.33 -0.85
CA LYS A 469 13.63 -31.78 0.53
C LYS A 469 14.57 -32.93 0.88
N ASP A 470 14.75 -33.90 -0.02
CA ASP A 470 15.65 -35.03 0.17
C ASP A 470 17.11 -34.58 0.09
N ALA A 471 17.44 -33.72 -0.88
CA ALA A 471 18.76 -33.13 -1.04
C ALA A 471 19.21 -32.37 0.23
N LEU A 472 18.34 -31.51 0.80
CA LEU A 472 18.61 -30.80 2.05
C LEU A 472 18.72 -31.74 3.25
N LYS A 473 17.90 -32.79 3.33
CA LYS A 473 17.97 -33.81 4.37
C LYS A 473 19.29 -34.58 4.32
N ASN A 474 19.71 -34.99 3.13
CA ASN A 474 20.96 -35.72 2.91
C ASN A 474 22.18 -34.81 3.15
N ALA A 475 22.11 -33.55 2.70
CA ALA A 475 23.15 -32.57 2.95
C ALA A 475 23.35 -32.27 4.44
N ARG A 476 22.27 -32.21 5.24
CA ARG A 476 22.32 -32.01 6.70
C ARG A 476 22.65 -33.29 7.50
N CYS A 477 22.78 -34.45 6.84
CA CYS A 477 23.15 -35.70 7.50
C CYS A 477 24.61 -35.64 7.97
N VAL A 478 24.84 -36.01 9.24
CA VAL A 478 26.18 -36.12 9.83
C VAL A 478 26.39 -37.51 10.40
N ASP A 479 27.60 -38.03 10.26
CA ASP A 479 28.00 -39.25 10.95
C ASP A 479 27.98 -38.99 12.47
N ARG A 480 27.30 -39.87 13.19
CA ARG A 480 27.12 -39.79 14.64
C ARG A 480 28.27 -40.47 15.40
N GLY A 481 28.99 -41.39 14.77
CA GLY A 481 30.07 -42.17 15.40
C GLY A 481 29.66 -42.77 16.75
N MET A 482 30.62 -42.89 17.67
CA MET A 482 30.39 -43.20 19.09
C MET A 482 30.67 -42.00 20.02
N ALA A 483 30.66 -40.78 19.47
CA ALA A 483 31.08 -39.56 20.16
C ALA A 483 29.89 -38.74 20.71
N ARG A 484 30.18 -37.62 21.38
CA ARG A 484 29.18 -36.64 21.83
C ARG A 484 28.31 -36.17 20.67
N LEU A 485 27.05 -35.79 20.98
CA LEU A 485 26.11 -35.19 20.03
C LEU A 485 26.80 -34.09 19.19
N PRO A 486 26.78 -34.18 17.85
CA PRO A 486 27.46 -33.22 16.99
C PRO A 486 26.82 -31.83 17.10
N GLN A 487 27.65 -30.79 17.16
CA GLN A 487 27.18 -29.41 17.06
C GLN A 487 27.00 -29.08 15.59
N LEU A 488 25.80 -28.61 15.23
CA LEU A 488 25.43 -28.19 13.88
C LEU A 488 25.19 -26.68 13.85
N ALA A 489 25.65 -26.03 12.79
CA ALA A 489 25.33 -24.64 12.49
C ALA A 489 25.00 -24.50 11.00
N GLU A 490 24.09 -23.60 10.64
CA GLU A 490 23.73 -23.32 9.25
C GLU A 490 23.59 -21.83 9.04
N THR A 491 24.09 -21.32 7.92
CA THR A 491 23.88 -19.95 7.46
C THR A 491 23.53 -19.94 5.97
N ARG A 492 22.88 -18.87 5.52
CA ARG A 492 22.31 -18.77 4.18
C ARG A 492 22.49 -17.38 3.60
N LEU A 493 22.67 -17.32 2.29
CA LEU A 493 22.58 -16.08 1.52
C LEU A 493 21.57 -16.31 0.39
N VAL A 494 20.48 -15.54 0.43
CA VAL A 494 19.52 -15.45 -0.66
C VAL A 494 20.06 -14.44 -1.68
N LEU A 495 20.01 -14.79 -2.95
CA LEU A 495 20.49 -13.96 -4.05
C LEU A 495 19.52 -13.99 -5.22
N THR A 496 19.59 -12.97 -6.08
CA THR A 496 18.77 -12.84 -7.28
C THR A 496 19.67 -12.76 -8.50
N THR A 497 19.61 -13.74 -9.39
CA THR A 497 20.24 -13.70 -10.70
C THR A 497 19.28 -13.14 -11.75
N ARG A 498 19.79 -12.41 -12.75
CA ARG A 498 18.99 -11.81 -13.84
C ARG A 498 19.67 -12.00 -15.18
N SER A 499 18.89 -12.32 -16.21
CA SER A 499 19.38 -12.28 -17.60
C SER A 499 19.84 -10.88 -17.97
N ALA A 500 20.85 -10.81 -18.83
CA ALA A 500 21.21 -9.57 -19.51
C ALA A 500 20.17 -9.30 -20.61
N VAL A 501 18.94 -8.96 -20.22
CA VAL A 501 17.93 -8.46 -21.17
C VAL A 501 18.54 -7.25 -21.84
N ALA A 502 18.89 -7.41 -23.12
CA ALA A 502 19.54 -6.38 -23.91
C ALA A 502 18.81 -5.05 -23.69
N GLN A 503 19.56 -4.00 -23.31
CA GLN A 503 19.06 -2.64 -23.35
C GLN A 503 18.70 -2.33 -24.79
N ARG A 504 17.44 -2.63 -25.17
CA ARG A 504 16.81 -2.10 -26.37
C ARG A 504 16.59 -0.62 -26.12
N THR A 505 17.66 0.14 -26.32
CA THR A 505 17.62 1.55 -26.68
C THR A 505 16.50 1.73 -27.70
N LYS A 506 15.49 2.50 -27.32
CA LYS A 506 14.59 3.15 -28.28
C LYS A 506 15.27 4.39 -28.83
#